data_AF-A0A318JJ27-F1
#
_entry.id   AF-A0A318JJ27-F1
#
_cell.length_a   1.000
_cell.length_b   1.000
_cell.length_c   1.000
_cell.angle_alpha   90.00
_cell.angle_beta   90.00
_cell.angle_gamma   90.00
#
_symmetry.space_group_name_H-M   'P 1'
#
loop_
_entity.id
_entity.type
_entity.pdbx_description
1 polymer ?
#
loop_
_entity_poly.entity_id
_entity_poly.type
_entity_poly.pdbx_seq_one_letter_code
_entity_poly.pdbx_strand_id
1 'polypeptide(L)'
;MKSILIATAITVTAGLTIWQLWPQAEDTPPRQQATSPSSSGKLETPDNMRTATWPPPFPERNDERKFVALLPTGPEISAAQSLVATRDGDSRTPPIAHSQITQEMPTAAELADPKAYQQYEARQNTRLYAAYVLAADEEIPRLREAIARARDMGIAPADIAKGEEKLRRITAMQGQLLNEHPELQNGTSTKSGLK
;
A
#
# COMPACT_ATOMS: atom_id res chain seq x y z
N MET A 1 12.63 -66.86 -16.56
CA MET A 1 12.74 -65.92 -17.69
C MET A 1 11.36 -65.39 -18.05
N LYS A 2 11.06 -64.14 -17.66
CA LYS A 2 10.25 -63.13 -18.38
C LYS A 2 9.73 -62.10 -17.37
N SER A 3 10.02 -60.85 -17.70
CA SER A 3 9.82 -59.61 -16.95
C SER A 3 8.65 -58.82 -17.53
N ILE A 4 7.82 -58.23 -16.67
CA ILE A 4 6.86 -57.13 -16.95
C ILE A 4 6.77 -56.34 -15.63
N LEU A 5 7.41 -55.19 -15.42
CA LEU A 5 7.15 -53.80 -15.84
C LEU A 5 5.81 -53.17 -15.37
N ILE A 6 5.98 -52.23 -14.42
CA ILE A 6 5.29 -50.93 -14.21
C ILE A 6 3.90 -50.94 -13.55
N ALA A 7 3.82 -50.29 -12.36
CA ALA A 7 2.96 -49.13 -12.12
C ALA A 7 3.17 -48.58 -10.69
N THR A 8 4.24 -47.80 -10.48
CA THR A 8 4.35 -46.94 -9.30
C THR A 8 3.58 -45.66 -9.55
N ALA A 9 2.40 -45.56 -8.96
CA ALA A 9 1.64 -44.33 -8.83
C ALA A 9 2.39 -43.40 -7.86
N ILE A 10 3.05 -42.37 -8.39
CA ILE A 10 3.60 -41.27 -7.59
C ILE A 10 2.59 -40.14 -7.65
N THR A 11 1.70 -40.08 -6.66
CA THR A 11 1.03 -38.83 -6.27
C THR A 11 1.97 -38.08 -5.34
N VAL A 12 2.66 -37.07 -5.86
CA VAL A 12 3.22 -35.99 -5.04
C VAL A 12 2.65 -34.68 -5.57
N THR A 13 1.50 -34.32 -5.00
CA THR A 13 1.01 -32.95 -4.92
C THR A 13 1.95 -32.15 -4.04
N ALA A 14 2.85 -31.38 -4.63
CA ALA A 14 3.63 -30.38 -3.89
C ALA A 14 3.97 -29.23 -4.84
N GLY A 15 3.24 -28.13 -4.74
CA GLY A 15 3.54 -26.93 -5.52
C GLY A 15 2.41 -25.93 -5.53
N LEU A 16 1.84 -25.58 -4.37
CA LEU A 16 0.86 -24.49 -4.29
C LEU A 16 0.69 -23.95 -2.85
N THR A 17 1.77 -23.66 -2.13
CA THR A 17 1.66 -23.01 -0.81
C THR A 17 2.90 -22.17 -0.46
N ILE A 18 3.12 -21.03 -1.14
CA ILE A 18 4.08 -20.01 -0.66
C ILE A 18 3.43 -18.60 -0.54
N TRP A 19 2.10 -18.50 -0.65
CA TRP A 19 1.35 -17.28 -0.28
C TRP A 19 0.77 -17.31 1.15
N GLN A 20 1.10 -18.35 1.93
CA GLN A 20 0.59 -18.57 3.29
C GLN A 20 1.57 -18.14 4.39
N LEU A 21 2.69 -17.49 4.06
CA LEU A 21 3.68 -17.06 5.06
C LEU A 21 3.78 -15.53 5.18
N TRP A 22 2.63 -14.87 5.12
CA TRP A 22 2.47 -13.56 5.73
C TRP A 22 2.13 -13.80 7.21
N PRO A 23 2.81 -13.17 8.19
CA PRO A 23 2.40 -13.27 9.58
C PRO A 23 1.03 -12.60 9.74
N GLN A 24 -0.02 -13.42 9.82
CA GLN A 24 -1.29 -13.00 10.38
C GLN A 24 -1.04 -12.71 11.85
N ALA A 25 -1.19 -11.46 12.26
CA ALA A 25 -1.30 -11.15 13.67
C ALA A 25 -2.60 -11.81 14.15
N GLU A 26 -2.49 -12.97 14.77
CA GLU A 26 -3.58 -13.64 15.47
C GLU A 26 -3.92 -12.80 16.70
N ASP A 27 -4.94 -11.95 16.56
CA ASP A 27 -5.79 -11.51 17.67
C ASP A 27 -7.12 -11.01 17.08
N THR A 28 -8.00 -11.96 16.77
CA THR A 28 -9.39 -11.67 16.42
C THR A 28 -10.23 -11.89 17.68
N PRO A 29 -10.77 -10.84 18.33
CA PRO A 29 -11.74 -11.06 19.40
C PRO A 29 -13.06 -11.58 18.79
N PRO A 30 -13.78 -12.48 19.49
CA PRO A 30 -14.96 -13.15 18.93
C PRO A 30 -16.10 -12.16 18.70
N ARG A 31 -16.65 -12.19 17.48
CA ARG A 31 -17.90 -11.52 17.12
C ARG A 31 -19.07 -12.20 17.85
N GLN A 32 -19.43 -11.67 19.01
CA GLN A 32 -20.64 -12.09 19.72
C GLN A 32 -21.88 -11.54 19.02
N GLN A 33 -22.78 -12.45 18.66
CA GLN A 33 -24.13 -12.16 18.19
C GLN A 33 -24.92 -11.56 19.34
N ALA A 34 -25.33 -10.30 19.23
CA ALA A 34 -26.25 -9.70 20.18
C ALA A 34 -27.68 -10.11 19.82
N THR A 35 -28.16 -11.21 20.41
CA THR A 35 -29.58 -11.36 20.73
C THR A 35 -29.91 -10.34 21.82
N SER A 36 -31.03 -9.63 21.69
CA SER A 36 -31.49 -8.67 22.71
C SER A 36 -32.24 -9.41 23.83
N PRO A 37 -31.77 -9.35 25.09
CA PRO A 37 -32.67 -9.49 26.22
C PRO A 37 -33.06 -8.11 26.74
N SER A 38 -34.35 -7.79 26.63
CA SER A 38 -34.99 -6.81 27.50
C SER A 38 -35.03 -7.41 28.92
N SER A 39 -34.18 -6.90 29.81
CA SER A 39 -34.34 -7.11 31.24
C SER A 39 -34.01 -5.82 31.97
N SER A 40 -35.07 -5.17 32.43
CA SER A 40 -35.05 -4.10 33.42
C SER A 40 -34.28 -4.57 34.66
N GLY A 41 -33.09 -4.02 34.88
CA GLY A 41 -32.28 -4.29 36.04
C GLY A 41 -31.44 -3.06 36.36
N LYS A 42 -31.69 -2.46 37.53
CA LYS A 42 -30.92 -1.34 38.11
C LYS A 42 -29.42 -1.63 37.98
N LEU A 43 -28.70 -0.76 37.28
CA LEU A 43 -27.25 -0.84 37.13
C LEU A 43 -26.61 0.10 38.16
N GLU A 44 -26.18 -0.46 39.30
CA GLU A 44 -25.09 0.11 40.07
C GLU A 44 -23.84 0.08 39.17
N THR A 45 -23.35 1.28 38.84
CA THR A 45 -22.21 1.45 37.95
C THR A 45 -20.99 1.73 38.83
N PRO A 46 -19.88 0.96 38.73
CA PRO A 46 -18.60 1.45 39.21
C PRO A 46 -18.21 2.67 38.36
N ASP A 47 -18.06 3.80 39.07
CA ASP A 47 -18.03 5.19 38.62
C ASP A 47 -16.77 5.62 37.84
N ASN A 48 -16.10 4.69 37.17
CA ASN A 48 -14.84 4.96 36.49
C ASN A 48 -14.79 4.12 35.21
N MET A 49 -14.42 4.75 34.09
CA MET A 49 -14.17 4.18 32.76
C MET A 49 -15.27 4.36 31.68
N ARG A 50 -16.30 5.19 31.88
CA ARG A 50 -17.26 5.57 30.80
C ARG A 50 -17.22 7.05 30.38
N THR A 51 -16.09 7.73 30.56
CA THR A 51 -15.96 9.15 30.21
C THR A 51 -14.72 9.42 29.36
N ALA A 52 -14.58 8.71 28.25
CA ALA A 52 -13.79 9.19 27.12
C ALA A 52 -14.72 9.44 25.93
N THR A 53 -15.75 10.26 26.14
CA THR A 53 -16.52 10.83 25.04
C THR A 53 -15.58 11.79 24.31
N TRP A 54 -15.18 11.42 23.09
CA TRP A 54 -14.53 12.32 22.15
C TRP A 54 -15.61 13.02 21.30
N PRO A 55 -15.57 14.34 21.14
CA PRO A 55 -14.62 15.26 21.78
C PRO A 55 -14.90 15.41 23.30
N PRO A 56 -13.86 15.63 24.12
CA PRO A 56 -14.03 15.81 25.56
C PRO A 56 -15.04 16.93 25.83
N PRO A 57 -15.90 16.79 26.86
CA PRO A 57 -16.78 17.88 27.25
C PRO A 57 -15.92 19.10 27.54
N PHE A 58 -16.18 20.19 26.82
CA PHE A 58 -15.51 21.45 27.08
C PHE A 58 -15.74 21.82 28.55
N PRO A 59 -14.68 22.18 29.31
CA PRO A 59 -14.86 22.58 30.70
C PRO A 59 -15.86 23.72 30.73
N GLU A 60 -16.95 23.56 31.50
CA GLU A 60 -17.96 24.60 31.68
C GLU A 60 -17.32 25.77 32.41
N ARG A 61 -16.77 26.70 31.64
CA ARG A 61 -16.23 27.96 32.14
C ARG A 61 -17.43 28.86 32.41
N ASN A 62 -17.71 29.15 33.68
CA ASN A 62 -18.72 30.11 34.14
C ASN A 62 -18.34 31.57 33.86
N ASP A 63 -17.23 31.81 33.16
CA ASP A 63 -16.89 33.13 32.64
C ASP A 63 -17.78 33.40 31.43
N GLU A 64 -18.48 34.53 31.44
CA GLU A 64 -19.32 35.04 30.35
C GLU A 64 -18.68 34.71 28.99
N ARG A 65 -19.31 33.82 28.20
CA ARG A 65 -18.82 33.43 26.88
C ARG A 65 -18.85 34.66 25.97
N LYS A 66 -17.75 35.42 25.98
CA LYS A 66 -17.56 36.56 25.10
C LYS A 66 -17.28 36.00 23.71
N PHE A 67 -18.32 35.93 22.88
CA PHE A 67 -18.18 35.64 21.46
C PHE A 67 -17.27 36.71 20.86
N VAL A 68 -16.03 36.33 20.58
CA VAL A 68 -15.13 37.15 19.77
C VAL A 68 -15.68 37.05 18.36
N ALA A 69 -16.18 38.16 17.83
CA ALA A 69 -16.59 38.23 16.44
C ALA A 69 -15.38 37.80 15.58
N LEU A 70 -15.54 36.72 14.83
CA LEU A 70 -14.55 36.31 13.85
C LEU A 70 -14.42 37.47 12.86
N LEU A 71 -13.19 37.91 12.61
CA LEU A 71 -12.97 38.83 11.51
C LEU A 71 -13.43 38.11 10.23
N PRO A 72 -14.20 38.76 9.35
CA PRO A 72 -14.65 38.14 8.12
C PRO A 72 -13.43 37.69 7.32
N THR A 73 -13.24 36.38 7.19
CA THR A 73 -12.10 35.76 6.48
C THR A 73 -12.26 35.78 4.96
N GLY A 74 -13.37 36.36 4.48
CA GLY A 74 -13.71 36.49 3.08
C GLY A 74 -15.21 36.79 2.92
N PRO A 75 -15.70 36.87 1.66
CA PRO A 75 -17.13 36.91 1.40
C PRO A 75 -17.82 35.65 1.97
N GLU A 76 -18.91 35.84 2.72
CA GLU A 76 -19.74 34.74 3.23
C GLU A 76 -20.53 34.13 2.07
N ILE A 77 -19.99 33.06 1.48
CA ILE A 77 -20.63 32.32 0.40
C ILE A 77 -21.53 31.25 1.04
N SER A 78 -22.76 31.10 0.53
CA SER A 78 -23.66 30.05 1.01
C SER A 78 -23.04 28.66 0.81
N ALA A 79 -23.25 27.73 1.75
CA ALA A 79 -22.80 26.34 1.61
C ALA A 79 -23.26 25.68 0.30
N ALA A 80 -24.46 26.04 -0.19
CA ALA A 80 -24.95 25.56 -1.48
C ALA A 80 -24.11 26.07 -2.66
N GLN A 81 -23.68 27.34 -2.62
CA GLN A 81 -22.79 27.92 -3.63
C GLN A 81 -21.38 27.31 -3.56
N SER A 82 -20.88 26.98 -2.37
CA SER A 82 -19.61 26.25 -2.20
C SER A 82 -19.67 24.85 -2.81
N LEU A 83 -20.79 24.13 -2.70
CA LEU A 83 -20.99 22.82 -3.35
C LEU A 83 -21.08 22.92 -4.87
N VAL A 84 -21.56 24.03 -5.43
CA VAL A 84 -21.55 24.23 -6.89
C VAL A 84 -20.11 24.43 -7.38
N ALA A 85 -19.28 25.14 -6.62
CA ALA A 85 -17.88 25.38 -6.97
C ALA A 85 -17.00 24.12 -6.98
N THR A 86 -17.39 23.03 -6.32
CA THR A 86 -16.63 21.76 -6.33
C THR A 86 -16.83 20.94 -7.60
N ARG A 87 -17.91 21.19 -8.37
CA ARG A 87 -18.21 20.41 -9.57
C ARG A 87 -17.13 20.56 -10.64
N ASP A 88 -16.69 21.79 -10.85
CA ASP A 88 -15.71 22.14 -11.88
C ASP A 88 -14.30 22.35 -11.28
N GLY A 89 -14.18 22.24 -9.95
CA GLY A 89 -12.94 22.43 -9.19
C GLY A 89 -12.62 23.90 -8.88
N ASP A 90 -11.76 24.14 -7.88
CA ASP A 90 -11.28 25.49 -7.57
C ASP A 90 -10.17 25.90 -8.55
N SER A 91 -10.37 27.02 -9.25
CA SER A 91 -9.40 27.66 -10.16
C SER A 91 -8.01 27.94 -9.55
N ARG A 92 -7.93 28.05 -8.21
CA ARG A 92 -6.67 28.24 -7.46
C ARG A 92 -5.90 26.94 -7.27
N THR A 93 -6.49 25.80 -7.60
CA THR A 93 -5.84 24.49 -7.49
C THR A 93 -4.81 24.36 -8.63
N PRO A 94 -3.54 24.06 -8.33
CA PRO A 94 -2.57 23.78 -9.37
C PRO A 94 -3.02 22.58 -10.22
N PRO A 95 -2.70 22.55 -11.53
CA PRO A 95 -3.12 21.45 -12.39
C PRO A 95 -2.52 20.11 -11.92
N ILE A 96 -3.34 19.08 -11.87
CA ILE A 96 -2.91 17.72 -11.53
C ILE A 96 -2.20 17.12 -12.76
N ALA A 97 -0.90 16.90 -12.67
CA ALA A 97 -0.16 16.16 -13.68
C ALA A 97 -0.49 14.66 -13.55
N HIS A 98 -1.32 14.14 -14.44
CA HIS A 98 -1.56 12.70 -14.54
C HIS A 98 -0.39 12.07 -15.32
N SER A 99 0.32 11.15 -14.69
CA SER A 99 1.32 10.32 -15.36
C SER A 99 0.63 9.54 -16.48
N GLN A 100 1.05 9.71 -17.74
CA GLN A 100 0.44 9.10 -18.93
C GLN A 100 0.67 7.58 -19.04
N ILE A 101 1.08 6.90 -17.97
CA ILE A 101 1.24 5.45 -17.96
C ILE A 101 -0.16 4.87 -17.84
N THR A 102 -0.85 4.76 -18.98
CA THR A 102 -2.12 4.07 -19.06
C THR A 102 -1.91 2.62 -18.69
N GLN A 103 -2.38 2.23 -17.49
CA GLN A 103 -2.43 0.83 -17.10
C GLN A 103 -3.33 0.10 -18.09
N GLU A 104 -2.81 -0.96 -18.69
CA GLU A 104 -3.57 -1.81 -19.61
C GLU A 104 -4.66 -2.51 -18.79
N MET A 105 -5.92 -2.16 -19.01
CA MET A 105 -7.05 -2.81 -18.35
C MET A 105 -7.32 -4.17 -19.01
N PRO A 106 -7.82 -5.17 -18.27
CA PRO A 106 -8.21 -6.43 -18.87
C PRO A 106 -9.37 -6.21 -19.84
N THR A 107 -9.34 -6.92 -20.96
CA THR A 107 -10.38 -6.84 -21.99
C THR A 107 -11.65 -7.56 -21.57
N ALA A 108 -12.81 -7.20 -22.13
CA ALA A 108 -14.09 -7.86 -21.79
C ALA A 108 -14.07 -9.38 -22.02
N ALA A 109 -13.29 -9.86 -23.00
CA ALA A 109 -13.08 -11.28 -23.25
C ALA A 109 -12.22 -11.94 -22.16
N GLU A 110 -11.19 -11.26 -21.67
CA GLU A 110 -10.35 -11.74 -20.58
C GLU A 110 -11.08 -11.75 -19.23
N LEU A 111 -11.96 -10.78 -18.96
CA LEU A 111 -12.81 -10.80 -17.77
C LEU A 111 -13.83 -11.95 -17.79
N ALA A 112 -14.24 -12.42 -18.97
CA ALA A 112 -15.26 -13.46 -19.10
C ALA A 112 -14.69 -14.88 -18.90
N ASP A 113 -13.41 -15.11 -19.18
CA ASP A 113 -12.74 -16.41 -19.03
C ASP A 113 -11.67 -16.38 -17.91
N PRO A 114 -11.84 -17.17 -16.84
CA PRO A 114 -10.85 -17.25 -15.76
C PRO A 114 -9.42 -17.55 -16.22
N LYS A 115 -9.23 -18.38 -17.27
CA LYS A 115 -7.88 -18.71 -17.76
C LYS A 115 -7.24 -17.52 -18.49
N ALA A 116 -8.03 -16.82 -19.31
CA ALA A 116 -7.57 -15.62 -19.99
C ALA A 116 -7.22 -14.50 -18.99
N TYR A 117 -8.01 -14.34 -17.93
CA TYR A 117 -7.71 -13.41 -16.84
C TYR A 117 -6.38 -13.74 -16.13
N GLN A 118 -6.11 -15.02 -15.84
CA GLN A 118 -4.84 -15.43 -15.22
C GLN A 118 -3.62 -15.09 -16.09
N GLN A 119 -3.74 -15.21 -17.41
CA GLN A 119 -2.67 -14.84 -18.33
C GLN A 119 -2.44 -13.32 -18.34
N TYR A 120 -3.51 -12.54 -18.29
CA TYR A 120 -3.42 -11.08 -18.15
C TYR A 120 -2.69 -10.71 -16.85
N GLU A 121 -3.06 -11.30 -15.70
CA GLU A 121 -2.42 -11.05 -14.41
C GLU A 121 -0.92 -11.40 -14.44
N ALA A 122 -0.56 -12.53 -15.06
CA ALA A 122 0.84 -12.92 -15.22
C ALA A 122 1.64 -11.84 -15.99
N ARG A 123 1.09 -11.32 -17.09
CA ARG A 123 1.73 -10.24 -17.88
C ARG A 123 1.87 -8.95 -17.07
N GLN A 124 0.87 -8.59 -16.27
CA GLN A 124 0.93 -7.42 -15.39
C GLN A 124 2.00 -7.58 -14.32
N ASN A 125 2.08 -8.75 -13.68
CA ASN A 125 3.09 -9.04 -12.66
C ASN A 125 4.52 -8.98 -13.25
N THR A 126 4.76 -9.59 -14.40
CA THR A 126 6.07 -9.49 -15.08
C THR A 126 6.42 -8.03 -15.42
N ARG A 127 5.45 -7.22 -15.87
CA ARG A 127 5.66 -5.79 -16.13
C ARG A 127 6.02 -5.02 -14.86
N LEU A 128 5.37 -5.33 -13.73
CA LEU A 128 5.67 -4.73 -12.44
C LEU A 128 7.11 -5.05 -11.99
N TYR A 129 7.53 -6.31 -12.11
CA TYR A 129 8.90 -6.71 -11.76
C TYR A 129 9.93 -6.04 -12.67
N ALA A 130 9.67 -5.95 -13.97
CA ALA A 130 10.54 -5.24 -14.91
C ALA A 130 10.67 -3.75 -14.54
N ALA A 131 9.56 -3.09 -14.18
CA ALA A 131 9.58 -1.70 -13.75
C ALA A 131 10.38 -1.50 -12.45
N TYR A 132 10.26 -2.43 -11.49
CA TYR A 132 11.05 -2.40 -10.27
C TYR A 132 12.55 -2.52 -10.55
N VAL A 133 12.97 -3.52 -11.35
CA VAL A 133 14.38 -3.72 -11.72
C VAL A 133 14.95 -2.48 -12.39
N LEU A 134 14.20 -1.89 -13.33
CA LEU A 134 14.62 -0.68 -14.04
C LEU A 134 14.75 0.52 -13.09
N ALA A 135 13.83 0.69 -12.15
CA ALA A 135 13.95 1.75 -11.14
C ALA A 135 15.12 1.50 -10.18
N ALA A 136 15.37 0.24 -9.82
CA ALA A 136 16.50 -0.14 -8.96
C ALA A 136 17.85 0.15 -9.64
N ASP A 137 17.97 -0.08 -10.95
CA ASP A 137 19.18 0.24 -11.72
C ASP A 137 19.54 1.74 -11.66
N GLU A 138 18.53 2.62 -11.63
CA GLU A 138 18.74 4.06 -11.48
C GLU A 138 18.98 4.48 -10.01
N GLU A 139 18.25 3.88 -9.06
CA GLU A 139 18.23 4.31 -7.66
C GLU A 139 19.44 3.81 -6.86
N ILE A 140 19.94 2.60 -7.13
CA ILE A 140 21.12 2.02 -6.45
C ILE A 140 22.35 2.95 -6.53
N PRO A 141 22.79 3.44 -7.71
CA PRO A 141 23.95 4.35 -7.78
C PRO A 141 23.65 5.69 -7.08
N ARG A 142 22.44 6.24 -7.22
CA ARG A 142 22.04 7.47 -6.51
C ARG A 142 22.12 7.33 -5.00
N LEU A 143 21.65 6.22 -4.44
CA LEU A 143 21.72 5.96 -3.00
C LEU A 143 23.17 5.82 -2.52
N ARG A 144 24.04 5.15 -3.29
CA ARG A 144 25.47 5.05 -2.97
C ARG A 144 26.13 6.43 -2.88
N GLU A 145 25.85 7.30 -3.85
CA GLU A 145 26.34 8.69 -3.83
C GLU A 145 25.77 9.49 -2.66
N ALA A 146 24.47 9.35 -2.37
CA ALA A 146 23.84 10.05 -1.26
C ALA A 146 24.44 9.62 0.09
N ILE A 147 24.73 8.33 0.28
CA ILE A 147 25.40 7.79 1.47
C ILE A 147 26.82 8.36 1.58
N ALA A 148 27.58 8.41 0.48
CA ALA A 148 28.91 9.00 0.47
C ALA A 148 28.87 10.48 0.89
N ARG A 149 27.99 11.27 0.27
CA ARG A 149 27.80 12.68 0.63
C ARG A 149 27.37 12.84 2.09
N ALA A 150 26.49 11.99 2.60
CA ALA A 150 26.03 12.04 4.00
C ALA A 150 27.19 11.82 4.99
N ARG A 151 28.14 10.94 4.65
CA ARG A 151 29.36 10.73 5.44
C ARG A 151 30.24 11.98 5.44
N ASP A 152 30.42 12.61 4.28
CA ASP A 152 31.24 13.83 4.15
C ASP A 152 30.63 15.03 4.90
N MET A 153 29.29 15.10 4.95
CA MET A 153 28.54 16.13 5.68
C MET A 153 28.45 15.87 7.19
N GLY A 154 28.98 14.76 7.70
CA GLY A 154 28.93 14.43 9.13
C GLY A 154 27.52 14.08 9.63
N ILE A 155 26.65 13.53 8.79
CA ILE A 155 25.33 13.03 9.20
C ILE A 155 25.49 11.93 10.26
N ALA A 156 24.53 11.83 11.18
CA ALA A 156 24.56 10.85 12.26
C ALA A 156 24.73 9.41 11.71
N PRO A 157 25.61 8.58 12.30
CA PRO A 157 25.85 7.22 11.83
C PRO A 157 24.59 6.35 11.76
N ALA A 158 23.64 6.56 12.67
CA ALA A 158 22.37 5.84 12.68
C ALA A 158 21.51 6.14 11.45
N ASP A 159 21.58 7.35 10.90
CA ASP A 159 20.84 7.71 9.69
C ASP A 159 21.54 7.22 8.42
N ILE A 160 22.87 7.22 8.41
CA ILE A 160 23.67 6.58 7.35
C ILE A 160 23.36 5.09 7.28
N ALA A 161 23.27 4.40 8.42
CA ALA A 161 22.91 2.98 8.50
C ALA A 161 21.53 2.67 7.90
N LYS A 162 20.55 3.58 8.03
CA LYS A 162 19.24 3.42 7.37
C LYS A 162 19.38 3.45 5.84
N GLY A 163 20.21 4.35 5.32
CA GLY A 163 20.51 4.43 3.89
C GLY A 163 21.19 3.16 3.37
N GLU A 164 22.16 2.65 4.13
CA GLU A 164 22.87 1.40 3.81
C GLU A 164 21.94 0.18 3.82
N GLU A 165 21.04 0.09 4.80
CA GLU A 165 20.04 -0.97 4.86
C GLU A 165 19.06 -0.89 3.68
N LYS A 166 18.65 0.32 3.27
CA LYS A 166 17.83 0.50 2.07
C LYS A 166 18.56 0.00 0.82
N LEU A 167 19.83 0.39 0.66
CA LEU A 167 20.68 -0.06 -0.44
C LEU A 167 20.79 -1.59 -0.47
N ARG A 168 21.01 -2.22 0.70
CA ARG A 168 21.10 -3.68 0.84
C ARG A 168 19.81 -4.36 0.40
N ARG A 169 18.65 -3.87 0.86
CA ARG A 169 17.34 -4.46 0.53
C ARG A 169 17.01 -4.35 -0.95
N ILE A 170 17.22 -3.17 -1.56
CA ILE A 170 16.94 -2.97 -2.98
C ILE A 170 17.85 -3.88 -3.83
N THR A 171 19.13 -3.95 -3.49
CA THR A 171 20.08 -4.83 -4.20
C THR A 171 19.69 -6.31 -4.07
N ALA A 172 19.30 -6.75 -2.87
CA ALA A 172 18.87 -8.12 -2.62
C ALA A 172 17.58 -8.45 -3.39
N MET A 173 16.58 -7.57 -3.36
CA MET A 173 15.31 -7.75 -4.07
C MET A 173 15.54 -7.78 -5.58
N GLN A 174 16.37 -6.89 -6.11
CA GLN A 174 16.73 -6.89 -7.54
C GLN A 174 17.39 -8.22 -7.91
N GLY A 175 18.37 -8.70 -7.14
CA GLY A 175 19.03 -9.98 -7.38
C GLY A 175 18.06 -11.17 -7.31
N GLN A 176 17.11 -11.15 -6.37
CA GLN A 176 16.06 -12.16 -6.26
C GLN A 176 15.18 -12.19 -7.51
N LEU A 177 14.65 -11.03 -7.93
CA LEU A 177 13.80 -10.93 -9.12
C LEU A 177 14.52 -11.38 -10.38
N LEU A 178 15.79 -11.04 -10.55
CA LEU A 178 16.57 -11.46 -11.73
C LEU A 178 16.87 -12.97 -11.74
N ASN A 179 16.91 -13.61 -10.57
CA ASN A 179 17.11 -15.06 -10.44
C ASN A 179 15.80 -15.84 -10.66
N GLU A 180 14.69 -15.35 -10.10
CA GLU A 180 13.37 -15.96 -10.24
C GLU A 180 12.75 -15.75 -11.63
N HIS A 181 13.05 -14.60 -12.25
CA HIS A 181 12.54 -14.20 -13.56
C HIS A 181 13.70 -13.85 -14.52
N PRO A 182 14.42 -14.86 -15.05
CA PRO A 182 15.53 -14.63 -15.97
C PRO A 182 15.12 -13.86 -17.24
N GLU A 183 13.83 -13.88 -17.61
CA GLU A 183 13.28 -13.06 -18.70
C GLU A 183 13.48 -11.55 -18.50
N LEU A 184 13.61 -11.08 -17.25
CA LEU A 184 13.84 -9.67 -16.93
C LEU A 184 15.25 -9.20 -17.31
N GLN A 185 16.24 -10.10 -17.32
CA GLN A 185 17.62 -9.77 -17.71
C GLN A 185 17.74 -9.41 -19.19
N ASN A 186 16.90 -10.02 -20.05
CA ASN A 186 16.92 -9.77 -21.49
C ASN A 186 16.17 -8.47 -21.86
N GLY A 187 15.17 -8.10 -21.07
CA GLY A 187 14.38 -6.87 -21.26
C GLY A 187 15.15 -5.58 -21.03
N THR A 188 16.20 -5.59 -20.20
CA THR A 188 17.07 -4.43 -19.99
C THR A 188 18.10 -4.22 -21.10
N SER A 189 18.49 -5.29 -21.82
CA SER A 189 19.46 -5.21 -22.93
C SER A 189 18.91 -4.55 -24.21
N THR A 190 17.60 -4.60 -24.45
CA THR A 190 17.00 -4.06 -25.68
C THR A 190 16.99 -2.53 -25.76
N LYS A 191 17.08 -1.82 -24.62
CA LYS A 191 17.15 -0.35 -24.59
C LYS A 191 18.57 0.20 -24.86
N SER A 192 19.60 -0.64 -24.78
CA SER A 192 20.99 -0.23 -25.04
C SER A 192 21.34 -0.13 -26.55
N GLY A 193 20.41 -0.52 -27.44
CA GLY A 193 20.58 -0.53 -28.90
C GLY A 193 20.01 0.67 -29.66
N LEU A 194 19.43 1.67 -28.99
CA LEU A 194 19.05 2.95 -29.61
C LEU A 194 20.04 4.04 -29.20
N LYS A 195 21.14 4.15 -29.96
CA LYS A 195 21.99 5.34 -30.03
C LYS A 195 22.33 5.64 -31.48
#